data_AF-A0AAD6ZZV8-F1
#
_entry.id   AF-A0AAD6ZZV8-F1
#
_cell.length_a   1.000
_cell.length_b   1.000
_cell.length_c   1.000
_cell.angle_alpha   90.00
_cell.angle_beta   90.00
_cell.angle_gamma   90.00
#
_symmetry.space_group_name_H-M   'P 1'
#
loop_
_entity.id
_entity.type
_entity.pdbx_description
1 polymer ?
#
loop_
_entity_poly.entity_id
_entity_poly.type
_entity_poly.pdbx_seq_one_letter_code
_entity_poly.pdbx_strand_id
1 'polypeptide(L)'
;MHLQPPTRFDLSPSNVASTSRLPQTPSRRRGRDDGDENIDPELWSPSKKMRLLYVHLGSTSAGSLLLSSPKLKSYNTSVLPPVIQHVPTAITTPEWSMCAPNTGDEPYKTRRQLEAENTALRKQLGLAHQNVVVRDHIIEEANATMVFQNMGLKKMNEALHQQEEKAATDRAKLFKGKAQCLSSDDFYAAVVAVNAGKKAKEAGKELKRVERQQKKEQRDAIEREWADMKKRHADDVDAWATECLRLLALGTKKKDLPVKPKLGKKPKPPVVDEEESEEEEEVNEDGDGV
;
A
#
# COMPACT_ATOMS: atom_id res chain seq x y z
N MET A 1 -47.81 -20.09 42.62
CA MET A 1 -46.37 -19.88 42.86
C MET A 1 -45.85 -18.92 41.80
N HIS A 2 -45.63 -17.66 42.16
CA HIS A 2 -45.07 -16.64 41.26
C HIS A 2 -43.89 -15.99 41.97
N LEU A 3 -42.69 -16.23 41.43
CA LEU A 3 -41.42 -15.75 41.94
C LEU A 3 -41.18 -14.33 41.41
N GLN A 4 -41.04 -13.36 42.32
CA GLN A 4 -40.50 -12.05 41.99
C GLN A 4 -38.96 -12.12 41.94
N PRO A 5 -38.29 -11.42 41.01
CA PRO A 5 -36.84 -11.28 41.04
C PRO A 5 -36.40 -10.15 42.00
N PRO A 6 -35.28 -10.32 42.73
CA PRO A 6 -34.76 -9.29 43.62
C PRO A 6 -33.97 -8.22 42.86
N THR A 7 -34.36 -6.96 43.02
CA THR A 7 -33.59 -5.78 42.62
C THR A 7 -32.87 -5.20 43.84
N ARG A 8 -31.58 -5.46 43.99
CA ARG A 8 -30.72 -4.66 44.86
C ARG A 8 -29.27 -4.71 44.38
N PHE A 9 -28.79 -3.59 43.84
CA PHE A 9 -27.37 -3.32 43.68
C PHE A 9 -26.95 -2.43 44.85
N ASP A 10 -26.19 -2.99 45.80
CA ASP A 10 -25.49 -2.21 46.81
C ASP A 10 -24.25 -1.59 46.15
N LEU A 11 -24.22 -0.25 46.08
CA LEU A 11 -23.03 0.51 45.73
C LEU A 11 -22.43 1.04 47.03
N SER A 12 -21.36 0.39 47.50
CA SER A 12 -20.52 0.92 48.57
C SER A 12 -19.64 2.07 48.04
N PRO A 13 -19.51 3.20 48.77
CA PRO A 13 -18.62 4.28 48.37
C PRO A 13 -17.16 3.93 48.71
N SER A 14 -16.34 3.68 47.69
CA SER A 14 -14.89 3.55 47.87
C SER A 14 -14.23 4.94 47.84
N ASN A 15 -13.53 5.23 48.93
CA ASN A 15 -12.78 6.45 49.19
C ASN A 15 -11.70 6.73 48.13
N VAL A 16 -11.72 7.96 47.63
CA VAL A 16 -10.69 8.56 46.78
C VAL A 16 -9.46 8.90 47.63
N ALA A 17 -8.33 8.25 47.35
CA ALA A 17 -7.01 8.68 47.82
C ALA A 17 -6.21 9.21 46.62
N SER A 18 -6.18 10.53 46.49
CA SER A 18 -5.37 11.25 45.51
C SER A 18 -3.88 11.09 45.81
N THR A 19 -3.16 10.38 44.95
CA THR A 19 -1.69 10.47 44.89
C THR A 19 -1.27 11.03 43.54
N SER A 20 -0.80 12.27 43.58
CA SER A 20 -0.11 12.95 42.49
C SER A 20 1.15 12.17 42.12
N ARG A 21 1.16 11.53 40.94
CA ARG A 21 2.37 11.05 40.26
C ARG A 21 2.43 11.69 38.88
N LEU A 22 3.56 12.36 38.61
CA LEU A 22 3.92 12.87 37.29
C LEU A 22 3.95 11.73 36.26
N PRO A 23 3.56 11.97 35.01
CA PRO A 23 3.58 10.96 33.95
C PRO A 23 5.03 10.63 33.59
N GLN A 24 5.52 9.50 34.10
CA GLN A 24 6.77 8.90 33.67
C GLN A 24 6.49 8.09 32.41
N THR A 25 7.03 8.53 31.28
CA THR A 25 6.95 7.81 30.01
C THR A 25 7.65 6.46 30.14
N PRO A 26 7.00 5.34 29.78
CA PRO A 26 7.62 4.02 29.86
C PRO A 26 8.71 3.92 28.78
N SER A 27 9.97 4.06 29.19
CA SER A 27 11.13 3.69 28.38
C SER A 27 11.16 2.17 28.21
N ARG A 28 10.55 1.69 27.12
CA ARG A 28 10.64 0.29 26.68
C ARG A 28 12.04 0.03 26.14
N ARG A 29 12.99 -0.28 27.02
CA ARG A 29 14.17 -1.06 26.64
C ARG A 29 13.70 -2.49 26.41
N ARG A 30 13.34 -2.83 25.16
CA ARG A 30 13.22 -4.22 24.73
C ARG A 30 14.63 -4.72 24.44
N GLY A 31 15.06 -5.74 25.16
CA GLY A 31 16.27 -6.48 24.84
C GLY A 31 16.20 -6.98 23.41
N ARG A 32 17.34 -6.96 22.72
CA ARG A 32 17.55 -7.78 21.53
C ARG A 32 17.38 -9.23 21.97
N ASP A 33 16.24 -9.82 21.63
CA ASP A 33 16.12 -11.27 21.52
C ASP A 33 16.87 -11.65 20.24
N ASP A 34 18.16 -11.93 20.41
CA ASP A 34 18.95 -12.62 19.41
C ASP A 34 18.50 -14.09 19.40
N GLY A 35 17.72 -14.46 18.39
CA GLY A 35 17.56 -15.85 17.92
C GLY A 35 16.88 -16.82 18.89
N ASP A 36 15.55 -16.81 18.94
CA ASP A 36 14.79 -17.94 19.46
C ASP A 36 14.80 -19.06 18.39
N GLU A 37 15.73 -20.03 18.54
CA GLU A 37 15.92 -21.18 17.64
C GLU A 37 14.74 -22.17 17.66
N ASN A 38 13.70 -21.92 18.46
CA ASN A 38 12.55 -22.82 18.66
C ASN A 38 11.26 -22.34 17.99
N ILE A 39 11.33 -21.41 17.04
CA ILE A 39 10.15 -20.97 16.29
C ILE A 39 9.78 -22.06 15.27
N ASP A 40 8.67 -22.73 15.52
CA ASP A 40 8.04 -23.70 14.63
C ASP A 40 7.84 -23.11 13.21
N PRO A 41 8.48 -23.69 12.16
CA PRO A 41 8.41 -23.19 10.79
C PRO A 41 6.98 -23.24 10.22
N GLU A 42 6.09 -24.08 10.74
CA GLU A 42 4.69 -24.14 10.29
C GLU A 42 3.85 -22.94 10.79
N LEU A 43 4.28 -22.26 11.85
CA LEU A 43 3.57 -21.11 12.42
C LEU A 43 3.85 -19.80 11.67
N TRP A 44 4.61 -19.86 10.59
CA TRP A 44 5.11 -18.71 9.85
C TRP A 44 4.17 -18.33 8.68
N SER A 45 2.94 -17.92 9.02
CA SER A 45 1.96 -17.49 8.02
C SER A 45 2.37 -16.18 7.33
N PRO A 46 1.94 -15.94 6.07
CA PRO A 46 2.21 -14.68 5.36
C PRO A 46 1.78 -13.43 6.15
N SER A 47 0.67 -13.49 6.88
CA SER A 47 0.22 -12.40 7.76
C SER A 47 1.19 -12.12 8.92
N LYS A 48 1.86 -13.15 9.43
CA LYS A 48 2.87 -13.02 10.49
C LYS A 48 4.18 -12.46 9.94
N LYS A 49 4.60 -12.88 8.74
CA LYS A 49 5.72 -12.26 7.97
C LYS A 49 5.50 -10.75 7.83
N MET A 50 4.30 -10.37 7.38
CA MET A 50 3.95 -8.97 7.15
C MET A 50 3.97 -8.17 8.45
N ARG A 51 3.38 -8.69 9.54
CA ARG A 51 3.42 -8.02 10.85
C ARG A 51 4.85 -7.85 11.37
N LEU A 52 5.69 -8.88 11.27
CA LEU A 52 7.09 -8.78 11.68
C LEU A 52 7.84 -7.74 10.85
N LEU A 53 7.61 -7.70 9.54
CA LEU A 53 8.16 -6.65 8.66
C LEU A 53 7.71 -5.25 9.11
N TYR A 54 6.41 -5.04 9.36
CA TYR A 54 5.90 -3.76 9.85
C TYR A 54 6.44 -3.39 11.24
N VAL A 55 6.59 -4.38 12.13
CA VAL A 55 7.17 -4.16 13.47
C VAL A 55 8.64 -3.76 13.33
N HIS A 56 9.40 -4.42 12.46
CA HIS A 56 10.80 -4.08 12.20
C HIS A 56 10.92 -2.69 11.55
N LEU A 57 10.11 -2.38 10.53
CA LEU A 57 10.03 -1.06 9.91
C LEU A 57 9.62 0.04 10.91
N GLY A 58 8.72 -0.25 11.85
CA GLY A 58 8.34 0.69 12.91
C GLY A 58 9.39 0.83 14.02
N SER A 59 10.28 -0.15 14.17
CA SER A 59 11.34 -0.16 15.19
C SER A 59 12.64 0.51 14.76
N THR A 60 12.83 0.74 13.46
CA THR A 60 13.97 1.54 12.97
C THR A 60 13.74 3.00 13.37
N SER A 61 14.61 3.55 14.23
CA SER A 61 14.48 4.94 14.70
C SER A 61 14.75 5.98 13.60
N ALA A 62 15.15 5.53 12.41
CA ALA A 62 15.24 6.35 11.22
C ALA A 62 13.89 6.32 10.50
N GLY A 63 13.05 7.35 10.74
CA GLY A 63 11.81 7.59 10.00
C GLY A 63 12.01 7.95 8.51
N SER A 64 13.18 7.63 7.95
CA SER A 64 13.61 7.90 6.57
C SER A 64 13.93 6.59 5.84
N LEU A 65 13.01 5.62 5.90
CA LEU A 65 13.09 4.40 5.07
C LEU A 65 12.41 4.58 3.70
N LEU A 66 11.81 5.74 3.47
CA LEU A 66 11.32 6.20 2.18
C LEU A 66 11.99 7.54 1.90
N LEU A 67 12.62 7.71 0.74
CA LEU A 67 13.10 8.99 0.17
C LEU A 67 14.53 9.46 0.47
N SER A 68 15.43 8.67 1.07
CA SER A 68 16.80 8.84 0.58
C SER A 68 16.79 8.16 -0.78
N SER A 69 16.92 8.94 -1.85
CA SER A 69 17.23 8.45 -3.20
C SER A 69 18.75 8.39 -3.33
N PRO A 70 19.49 7.48 -2.64
CA PRO A 70 20.84 7.25 -3.08
C PRO A 70 20.67 6.73 -4.50
N LYS A 71 21.14 7.51 -5.48
CA LYS A 71 21.22 7.07 -6.88
C LYS A 71 21.70 5.63 -6.82
N LEU A 72 20.86 4.68 -7.23
CA LEU A 72 21.19 3.27 -7.24
C LEU A 72 22.38 3.14 -8.19
N LYS A 73 23.59 3.26 -7.64
CA LYS A 73 24.81 3.09 -8.40
C LYS A 73 24.81 1.62 -8.79
N SER A 74 24.98 1.35 -10.08
CA SER A 74 24.88 0.03 -10.71
C SER A 74 25.63 -1.10 -9.97
N TYR A 75 26.64 -0.78 -9.16
CA TYR A 75 27.37 -1.75 -8.35
C TYR A 75 26.58 -2.35 -7.17
N ASN A 76 25.58 -1.66 -6.63
CA ASN A 76 24.80 -2.11 -5.46
C ASN A 76 23.45 -2.77 -5.82
N THR A 77 23.08 -2.76 -7.10
CA THR A 77 21.84 -3.37 -7.60
C THR A 77 22.18 -4.48 -8.59
N SER A 78 23.19 -5.29 -8.25
CA SER A 78 23.41 -6.53 -8.96
C SER A 78 22.14 -7.37 -8.80
N VAL A 79 21.46 -7.62 -9.92
CA VAL A 79 20.33 -8.55 -9.99
C VAL A 79 20.83 -9.84 -9.37
N LEU A 80 20.29 -10.20 -8.19
CA LEU A 80 20.74 -11.38 -7.46
C LEU A 80 20.70 -12.56 -8.44
N PRO A 81 21.80 -13.33 -8.55
CA PRO A 81 21.84 -14.45 -9.46
C PRO A 81 20.69 -15.40 -9.12
N PRO A 82 20.04 -16.01 -10.14
CA PRO A 82 18.95 -16.94 -9.88
C PRO A 82 19.46 -18.05 -8.96
N VAL A 83 18.81 -18.21 -7.81
CA VAL A 83 19.14 -19.28 -6.87
C VAL A 83 18.59 -20.57 -7.45
N ILE A 84 19.47 -21.41 -8.00
CA ILE A 84 19.09 -22.75 -8.45
C ILE A 84 18.90 -23.58 -7.18
N GLN A 85 17.65 -23.73 -6.75
CA GLN A 85 17.34 -24.61 -5.64
C GLN A 85 17.34 -26.06 -6.10
N HIS A 86 18.05 -26.88 -5.36
CA HIS A 86 18.07 -28.32 -5.55
C HIS A 86 17.02 -28.95 -4.64
N VAL A 87 16.39 -30.03 -5.11
CA VAL A 87 15.51 -30.84 -4.26
C VAL A 87 16.32 -31.29 -3.03
N PRO A 88 15.84 -31.05 -1.80
CA PRO A 88 16.55 -31.45 -0.59
C PRO A 88 16.87 -32.95 -0.62
N THR A 89 18.14 -33.31 -0.38
CA THR A 89 18.59 -34.71 -0.35
C THR A 89 17.94 -35.53 0.76
N ALA A 90 17.32 -34.86 1.75
CA ALA A 90 16.57 -35.48 2.82
C ALA A 90 15.28 -36.18 2.36
N ILE A 91 14.74 -35.80 1.19
CA ILE A 91 13.49 -36.40 0.68
C ILE A 91 13.83 -37.69 -0.04
N THR A 92 13.26 -38.80 0.45
CA THR A 92 13.47 -40.11 -0.16
C THR A 92 12.77 -40.17 -1.52
N THR A 93 13.48 -40.61 -2.55
CA THR A 93 12.89 -40.84 -3.88
C THR A 93 11.94 -42.03 -3.82
N PRO A 94 10.69 -41.91 -4.32
CA PRO A 94 9.75 -43.02 -4.33
C PRO A 94 10.26 -44.13 -5.25
N GLU A 95 10.02 -45.37 -4.83
CA GLU A 95 10.41 -46.55 -5.60
C GLU A 95 9.38 -46.83 -6.69
N TRP A 96 9.64 -46.32 -7.90
CA TRP A 96 8.72 -46.46 -9.04
C TRP A 96 8.62 -47.89 -9.61
N SER A 97 9.53 -48.79 -9.22
CA SER A 97 9.53 -50.20 -9.61
C SER A 97 8.20 -50.89 -9.24
N MET A 98 7.57 -50.48 -8.12
CA MET A 98 6.30 -51.04 -7.64
C MET A 98 5.10 -50.68 -8.54
N CYS A 99 5.22 -49.68 -9.41
CA CYS A 99 4.18 -49.31 -10.37
C CYS A 99 4.34 -50.02 -11.71
N ALA A 100 5.36 -50.87 -11.89
CA ALA A 100 5.52 -51.63 -13.11
C ALA A 100 4.30 -52.53 -13.33
N PRO A 101 3.78 -52.62 -14.56
CA PRO A 101 2.66 -53.51 -14.85
C PRO A 101 3.09 -54.95 -14.57
N ASN A 102 2.22 -55.73 -13.90
CA ASN A 102 2.46 -57.16 -13.70
C ASN A 102 2.59 -57.81 -15.08
N THR A 103 3.79 -58.24 -15.42
CA THR A 103 4.01 -59.13 -16.56
C THR A 103 3.24 -60.42 -16.27
N GLY A 104 2.31 -60.80 -17.15
CA GLY A 104 1.21 -61.76 -16.91
C GLY A 104 1.55 -63.18 -16.46
N ASP A 105 2.80 -63.47 -16.10
CA ASP A 105 3.30 -64.74 -15.58
C ASP A 105 3.49 -64.73 -14.04
N GLU A 106 3.01 -63.70 -13.33
CA GLU A 106 3.10 -63.69 -11.86
C GLU A 106 2.21 -64.77 -11.23
N PRO A 107 2.75 -65.60 -10.32
CA PRO A 107 1.96 -66.60 -9.60
C PRO A 107 0.87 -65.93 -8.75
N TYR A 108 -0.24 -66.63 -8.53
CA TYR A 108 -1.34 -66.16 -7.68
C TYR A 108 -0.85 -65.67 -6.31
N LYS A 109 -1.01 -64.38 -6.04
CA LYS A 109 -0.68 -63.75 -4.76
C LYS A 109 -1.76 -64.09 -3.72
N THR A 110 -1.33 -64.43 -2.51
CA THR A 110 -2.22 -64.62 -1.37
C THR A 110 -2.80 -63.27 -0.90
N ARG A 111 -3.96 -63.29 -0.24
CA ARG A 111 -4.60 -62.08 0.32
C ARG A 111 -3.64 -61.24 1.17
N ARG A 112 -2.86 -61.89 2.03
CA ARG A 112 -1.90 -61.22 2.92
C ARG A 112 -0.78 -60.50 2.13
N GLN A 113 -0.33 -61.08 1.02
CA GLN A 113 0.66 -60.44 0.14
C GLN A 113 0.08 -59.21 -0.54
N LEU A 114 -1.17 -59.30 -1.02
CA LEU A 114 -1.86 -58.15 -1.61
C LEU A 114 -2.08 -57.01 -0.61
N GLU A 115 -2.42 -57.33 0.64
CA GLU A 115 -2.54 -56.32 1.70
C GLU A 115 -1.19 -55.65 2.00
N ALA A 116 -0.10 -56.42 2.08
CA ALA A 116 1.25 -55.91 2.26
C ALA A 116 1.67 -55.00 1.08
N GLU A 117 1.46 -55.45 -0.15
CA GLU A 117 1.73 -54.68 -1.38
C GLU A 117 0.93 -53.36 -1.39
N ASN A 118 -0.35 -53.41 -1.02
CA ASN A 118 -1.18 -52.20 -0.93
C ASN A 118 -0.63 -51.21 0.11
N THR A 119 -0.19 -51.69 1.28
CA THR A 119 0.43 -50.82 2.29
C THR A 119 1.74 -50.20 1.80
N ALA A 120 2.56 -50.96 1.08
CA ALA A 120 3.80 -50.45 0.49
C ALA A 120 3.51 -49.40 -0.59
N LEU A 121 2.55 -49.67 -1.49
CA LEU A 121 2.11 -48.73 -2.52
C LEU A 121 1.57 -47.42 -1.92
N ARG A 122 0.77 -47.49 -0.85
CA ARG A 122 0.28 -46.29 -0.16
C ARG A 122 1.42 -45.46 0.43
N LYS A 123 2.44 -46.11 0.99
CA LYS A 123 3.64 -45.43 1.49
C LYS A 123 4.41 -44.75 0.36
N GLN A 124 4.62 -45.45 -0.77
CA GLN A 124 5.30 -44.89 -1.94
C GLN A 124 4.52 -43.74 -2.57
N LEU A 125 3.19 -43.84 -2.64
CA LEU A 125 2.31 -42.75 -3.08
C LEU A 125 2.45 -41.52 -2.17
N GLY A 126 2.52 -41.71 -0.85
CA GLY A 126 2.77 -40.63 0.10
C GLY A 126 4.11 -39.93 -0.14
N LEU A 127 5.18 -40.69 -0.38
CA LEU A 127 6.50 -40.13 -0.74
C LEU A 127 6.48 -39.39 -2.08
N ALA A 128 5.79 -39.95 -3.09
CA ALA A 128 5.64 -39.30 -4.38
C ALA A 128 4.88 -37.97 -4.25
N HIS A 129 3.81 -37.94 -3.46
CA HIS A 129 3.06 -36.71 -3.19
C HIS A 129 3.92 -35.64 -2.52
N GLN A 130 4.71 -36.00 -1.50
CA GLN A 130 5.65 -35.08 -0.86
C GLN A 130 6.67 -34.52 -1.85
N ASN A 131 7.20 -35.34 -2.75
CA ASN A 131 8.12 -34.89 -3.79
C ASN A 131 7.47 -33.91 -4.78
N VAL A 132 6.21 -34.14 -5.16
CA VAL A 132 5.46 -33.20 -6.02
C VAL A 132 5.31 -31.85 -5.32
N VAL A 133 4.86 -31.84 -4.07
CA VAL A 133 4.69 -30.60 -3.29
C VAL A 133 6.00 -29.81 -3.19
N VAL A 134 7.12 -30.48 -2.89
CA VAL A 134 8.42 -29.80 -2.81
C VAL A 134 8.88 -29.25 -4.17
N ARG A 135 8.64 -30.00 -5.26
CA ARG A 135 8.96 -29.51 -6.62
C ARG A 135 8.10 -28.30 -7.00
N ASP A 136 6.82 -28.32 -6.66
CA ASP A 136 5.91 -27.21 -6.93
C ASP A 136 6.38 -25.95 -6.19
N HIS A 137 6.80 -26.07 -4.93
CA HIS A 137 7.40 -24.96 -4.19
C HIS A 137 8.67 -24.42 -4.85
N ILE A 138 9.60 -25.29 -5.28
CA ILE A 138 10.83 -24.88 -5.99
C ILE A 138 10.49 -24.12 -7.29
N ILE A 139 9.49 -24.58 -8.04
CA ILE A 139 9.04 -23.93 -9.28
C ILE A 139 8.39 -22.56 -8.97
N GLU A 140 7.55 -22.48 -7.94
CA GLU A 140 6.92 -21.24 -7.50
C GLU A 140 7.98 -20.20 -7.12
N GLU A 141 8.99 -20.59 -6.34
CA GLU A 141 10.09 -19.72 -5.93
C GLU A 141 10.96 -19.27 -7.11
N ALA A 142 11.24 -20.16 -8.06
CA ALA A 142 11.95 -19.83 -9.29
C ALA A 142 11.17 -18.80 -10.13
N ASN A 143 9.85 -18.98 -10.27
CA ASN A 143 8.98 -18.04 -10.98
C ASN A 143 8.92 -16.68 -10.27
N ALA A 144 8.79 -16.66 -8.94
CA ALA A 144 8.81 -15.43 -8.16
C ALA A 144 10.12 -14.66 -8.34
N THR A 145 11.25 -15.37 -8.33
CA THR A 145 12.57 -14.78 -8.58
C THR A 145 12.66 -14.17 -9.97
N MET A 146 12.19 -14.87 -11.00
CA MET A 146 12.16 -14.36 -12.37
C MET A 146 11.32 -13.08 -12.52
N VAL A 147 10.15 -13.02 -11.88
CA VAL A 147 9.31 -11.81 -11.88
C VAL A 147 10.04 -10.64 -11.23
N PHE A 148 10.72 -10.88 -10.09
CA PHE A 148 11.50 -9.86 -9.40
C PHE A 148 12.66 -9.33 -10.26
N GLN A 149 13.40 -10.23 -10.91
CA GLN A 149 14.48 -9.85 -11.83
C GLN A 149 13.94 -9.03 -13.01
N ASN A 150 12.82 -9.44 -13.60
CA ASN A 150 12.18 -8.71 -14.70
C ASN A 150 11.73 -7.30 -14.29
N MET A 151 11.15 -7.14 -13.10
CA MET A 151 10.80 -5.82 -12.57
C MET A 151 12.05 -4.94 -12.36
N GLY A 152 13.14 -5.52 -11.84
CA GLY A 152 14.41 -4.82 -11.70
C GLY A 152 14.98 -4.35 -13.04
N LEU A 153 14.93 -5.21 -14.07
CA LEU A 153 15.36 -4.88 -15.43
C LEU A 153 14.50 -3.78 -16.06
N LYS A 154 13.16 -3.84 -15.91
CA LYS A 154 12.27 -2.78 -16.39
C LYS A 154 12.61 -1.43 -15.77
N LYS A 155 12.77 -1.37 -14.45
CA LYS A 155 13.16 -0.15 -13.74
C LYS A 155 14.53 0.37 -14.18
N MET A 156 15.49 -0.52 -14.43
CA MET A 156 16.81 -0.13 -14.93
C MET A 156 16.73 0.43 -16.35
N ASN A 157 15.94 -0.20 -17.23
CA ASN A 157 15.71 0.28 -18.59
C ASN A 157 14.99 1.63 -18.59
N GLU A 158 13.98 1.83 -17.74
CA GLU A 158 13.29 3.12 -17.58
C GLU A 158 14.27 4.20 -17.09
N ALA A 159 15.10 3.89 -16.10
CA ALA A 159 16.11 4.82 -15.61
C ALA A 159 17.16 5.16 -16.67
N LEU A 160 17.57 4.19 -17.48
CA LEU A 160 18.48 4.39 -18.61
C LEU A 160 17.81 5.24 -19.69
N HIS A 161 16.57 4.94 -20.04
CA HIS A 161 15.78 5.70 -21.01
C HIS A 161 15.62 7.16 -20.55
N GLN A 162 15.28 7.39 -19.28
CA GLN A 162 15.23 8.75 -18.70
C GLN A 162 16.60 9.44 -18.77
N GLN A 163 17.71 8.73 -18.55
CA GLN A 163 19.04 9.32 -18.71
C GLN A 163 19.35 9.67 -20.17
N GLU A 164 18.95 8.84 -21.12
CA GLU A 164 19.11 9.08 -22.55
C GLU A 164 18.22 10.24 -23.03
N GLU A 165 16.97 10.32 -22.56
CA GLU A 165 16.05 11.42 -22.84
C GLU A 165 16.48 12.73 -22.18
N LYS A 166 17.00 12.68 -20.94
CA LYS A 166 17.64 13.84 -20.31
C LYS A 166 18.88 14.26 -21.08
N ALA A 167 19.69 13.31 -21.56
CA ALA A 167 20.82 13.60 -22.44
C ALA A 167 20.36 14.13 -23.81
N ALA A 168 19.11 13.88 -24.20
CA ALA A 168 18.41 14.60 -25.26
C ALA A 168 18.07 16.07 -24.89
N THR A 169 18.87 16.67 -24.01
CA THR A 169 19.13 18.10 -23.83
C THR A 169 19.02 18.88 -25.14
N ASP A 170 18.75 20.19 -25.05
CA ASP A 170 18.67 21.07 -26.23
C ASP A 170 19.82 20.88 -27.21
N ARG A 171 21.01 20.54 -26.69
CA ARG A 171 22.17 20.16 -27.49
C ARG A 171 21.87 18.99 -28.43
N ALA A 172 21.31 17.87 -27.95
CA ALA A 172 20.95 16.75 -28.83
C ALA A 172 19.88 17.13 -29.86
N LYS A 173 18.89 17.97 -29.48
CA LYS A 173 17.86 18.46 -30.41
C LYS A 173 18.44 19.35 -31.51
N LEU A 174 19.43 20.18 -31.16
CA LEU A 174 20.15 21.02 -32.10
C LEU A 174 20.97 20.18 -33.06
N PHE A 175 21.71 19.17 -32.58
CA PHE A 175 22.68 18.45 -33.41
C PHE A 175 22.13 17.20 -34.12
N LYS A 176 20.97 16.62 -33.76
CA LYS A 176 20.35 15.45 -34.43
C LYS A 176 21.34 14.33 -34.83
N GLY A 177 22.43 14.14 -34.07
CA GLY A 177 23.49 13.18 -34.39
C GLY A 177 24.36 13.50 -35.62
N LYS A 178 24.29 14.72 -36.18
CA LYS A 178 25.11 15.19 -37.31
C LYS A 178 25.97 16.38 -36.92
N ALA A 179 27.16 16.48 -37.51
CA ALA A 179 27.92 17.72 -37.44
C ALA A 179 27.14 18.82 -38.18
N GLN A 180 26.82 19.90 -37.48
CA GLN A 180 26.19 21.09 -38.05
C GLN A 180 27.15 22.27 -38.00
N CYS A 181 27.09 23.13 -39.00
CA CYS A 181 27.81 24.40 -38.99
C CYS A 181 27.09 25.38 -38.06
N LEU A 182 27.74 25.85 -37.00
CA LEU A 182 27.12 26.74 -36.01
C LEU A 182 26.73 28.12 -36.56
N SER A 183 27.25 28.47 -37.74
CA SER A 183 26.96 29.72 -38.43
C SER A 183 25.91 29.58 -39.53
N SER A 184 25.31 28.40 -39.73
CA SER A 184 24.26 28.25 -40.74
C SER A 184 22.95 28.87 -40.25
N ASP A 185 22.19 29.46 -41.16
CA ASP A 185 20.85 30.00 -40.86
C ASP A 185 19.91 28.92 -40.30
N ASP A 186 20.07 27.68 -40.77
CA ASP A 186 19.34 26.51 -40.27
C ASP A 186 19.58 26.26 -38.78
N PHE A 187 20.82 26.43 -38.30
CA PHE A 187 21.16 26.29 -36.88
C PHE A 187 20.48 27.37 -36.06
N TYR A 188 20.52 28.62 -36.51
CA TYR A 188 19.83 29.73 -35.84
C TYR A 188 18.32 29.54 -35.79
N ALA A 189 17.71 29.10 -36.90
CA ALA A 189 16.29 28.79 -36.94
C ALA A 189 15.91 27.69 -35.93
N ALA A 190 16.75 26.64 -35.82
CA ALA A 190 16.57 25.59 -34.83
C ALA A 190 16.69 26.11 -33.38
N VAL A 191 17.67 26.96 -33.07
CA VAL A 191 17.83 27.59 -31.75
C VAL A 191 16.60 28.44 -31.40
N VAL A 192 16.10 29.25 -32.34
CA VAL A 192 14.90 30.07 -32.14
C VAL A 192 13.68 29.20 -31.87
N ALA A 193 13.47 28.13 -32.64
CA ALA A 193 12.36 27.21 -32.44
C ALA A 193 12.42 26.52 -31.06
N VAL A 194 13.60 26.06 -30.63
CA VAL A 194 13.80 25.46 -29.30
C VAL A 194 13.48 26.47 -28.20
N ASN A 195 13.99 27.69 -28.29
CA ASN A 195 13.74 28.74 -27.30
C ASN A 195 12.25 29.17 -27.26
N ALA A 196 11.59 29.26 -28.41
CA ALA A 196 10.16 29.54 -28.49
C ALA A 196 9.34 28.40 -27.82
N GLY A 197 9.72 27.15 -28.07
CA GLY A 197 9.12 25.99 -27.41
C GLY A 197 9.26 26.02 -25.89
N LYS A 198 10.43 26.41 -25.36
CA LYS A 198 10.64 26.57 -23.90
C LYS A 198 9.71 27.63 -23.30
N LYS A 199 9.66 28.82 -23.93
CA LYS A 199 8.77 29.90 -23.48
C LYS A 199 7.30 29.49 -23.50
N ALA A 200 6.87 28.76 -24.53
CA ALA A 200 5.51 28.24 -24.60
C ALA A 200 5.20 27.23 -23.50
N LYS A 201 6.14 26.32 -23.18
CA LYS A 201 6.01 25.38 -22.07
C LYS A 201 5.93 26.07 -20.70
N GLU A 202 6.81 27.05 -20.46
CA GLU A 202 6.79 27.85 -19.23
C GLU A 202 5.49 28.63 -19.07
N ALA A 203 5.01 29.28 -20.14
CA ALA A 203 3.72 29.95 -20.14
C ALA A 203 2.56 28.98 -19.86
N GLY A 204 2.60 27.77 -20.42
CA GLY A 204 1.63 26.72 -20.14
C GLY A 204 1.64 26.26 -18.68
N LYS A 205 2.82 26.07 -18.08
CA LYS A 205 2.96 25.75 -16.65
C LYS A 205 2.37 26.85 -15.76
N GLU A 206 2.61 28.11 -16.10
CA GLU A 206 2.09 29.25 -15.34
C GLU A 206 0.55 29.33 -15.43
N LEU A 207 -0.02 29.15 -16.62
CA LEU A 207 -1.48 29.11 -16.80
C LEU A 207 -2.12 27.99 -15.97
N LYS A 208 -1.55 26.78 -16.00
CA LYS A 208 -2.03 25.65 -15.17
C LYS A 208 -1.92 25.95 -13.67
N ARG A 209 -0.85 26.62 -13.24
CA ARG A 209 -0.67 27.02 -11.84
C ARG A 209 -1.74 28.01 -11.39
N VAL A 210 -2.03 29.01 -12.22
CA VAL A 210 -3.10 29.99 -11.96
C VAL A 210 -4.46 29.30 -11.90
N GLU A 211 -4.75 28.39 -12.83
CA GLU A 211 -6.01 27.64 -12.83
C GLU A 211 -6.18 26.79 -11.55
N ARG A 212 -5.12 26.09 -11.12
CA ARG A 212 -5.11 25.31 -9.87
C ARG A 212 -5.35 26.21 -8.66
N GLN A 213 -4.73 27.39 -8.61
CA GLN A 213 -4.93 28.37 -7.54
C GLN A 213 -6.38 28.87 -7.53
N GLN A 214 -6.95 29.23 -8.67
CA GLN A 214 -8.34 29.65 -8.78
C GLN A 214 -9.32 28.57 -8.33
N LYS A 215 -9.12 27.30 -8.75
CA LYS A 215 -9.93 26.17 -8.30
C LYS A 215 -9.84 25.98 -6.78
N LYS A 216 -8.65 26.13 -6.20
CA LYS A 216 -8.45 26.07 -4.74
C LYS A 216 -9.18 27.20 -4.03
N GLU A 217 -9.04 28.44 -4.48
CA GLU A 217 -9.71 29.60 -3.89
C GLU A 217 -11.23 29.47 -3.93
N GLN A 218 -11.79 28.95 -5.03
CA GLN A 218 -13.22 28.66 -5.14
C GLN A 218 -13.68 27.60 -4.14
N ARG A 219 -12.92 26.50 -3.98
CA ARG A 219 -13.21 25.45 -2.99
C ARG A 219 -13.17 26.01 -1.56
N ASP A 220 -12.13 26.79 -1.24
CA ASP A 220 -11.96 27.41 0.08
C ASP A 220 -13.07 28.43 0.37
N ALA A 221 -13.55 29.18 -0.63
CA ALA A 221 -14.67 30.10 -0.47
C ALA A 221 -15.98 29.38 -0.13
N ILE A 222 -16.29 28.30 -0.85
CA ILE A 222 -17.48 27.48 -0.60
C ILE A 222 -17.43 26.84 0.79
N GLU A 223 -16.25 26.38 1.22
CA GLU A 223 -16.07 25.80 2.54
C GLU A 223 -16.28 26.84 3.66
N ARG A 224 -15.78 28.07 3.48
CA ARG A 224 -16.04 29.18 4.41
C ARG A 224 -17.53 29.49 4.53
N GLU A 225 -18.23 29.64 3.41
CA GLU A 225 -19.68 29.88 3.41
C GLU A 225 -20.47 28.76 4.09
N TRP A 226 -20.04 27.51 3.89
CA TRP A 226 -20.66 26.35 4.52
C TRP A 226 -20.41 26.30 6.04
N ALA A 227 -19.21 26.67 6.48
CA ALA A 227 -18.89 26.78 7.90
C ALA A 227 -19.76 27.86 8.58
N ASP A 228 -19.93 29.01 7.93
CA ASP A 228 -20.78 30.09 8.43
C ASP A 228 -22.27 29.66 8.50
N MET A 229 -22.77 28.94 7.50
CA MET A 229 -24.13 28.38 7.52
C MET A 229 -24.34 27.38 8.66
N LYS A 230 -23.36 26.51 8.92
CA LYS A 230 -23.42 25.57 10.06
C LYS A 230 -23.46 26.31 11.39
N LYS A 231 -22.66 27.36 11.52
CA LYS A 231 -22.61 28.17 12.75
C LYS A 231 -23.97 28.84 13.00
N ARG A 232 -24.53 29.53 12.01
CA ARG A 232 -25.87 30.15 12.10
C ARG A 232 -26.96 29.13 12.45
N HIS A 233 -26.92 27.94 11.82
CA HIS A 233 -27.89 26.89 12.13
C HIS A 233 -27.75 26.36 13.55
N ALA A 234 -26.54 26.25 14.09
CA ALA A 234 -26.33 25.88 15.49
C ALA A 234 -26.97 26.92 16.43
N ASP A 235 -26.71 28.21 16.18
CA ASP A 235 -27.30 29.31 16.95
C ASP A 235 -28.85 29.29 16.87
N ASP A 236 -29.42 29.05 15.68
CA ASP A 236 -30.88 28.93 15.47
C ASP A 236 -31.49 27.72 16.19
N VAL A 237 -30.78 26.58 16.22
CA VAL A 237 -31.23 25.37 16.92
C VAL A 237 -31.20 25.58 18.43
N ASP A 238 -30.19 26.25 18.96
CA ASP A 238 -30.09 26.59 20.37
C ASP A 238 -31.22 27.56 20.78
N ALA A 239 -31.45 28.61 19.99
CA ALA A 239 -32.57 29.53 20.18
C ALA A 239 -33.93 28.80 20.15
N TRP A 240 -34.15 27.93 19.15
CA TRP A 240 -35.35 27.10 19.05
C TRP A 240 -35.52 26.17 20.27
N ALA A 241 -34.45 25.56 20.75
CA ALA A 241 -34.48 24.67 21.91
C ALA A 241 -34.88 25.43 23.18
N THR A 242 -34.31 26.62 23.40
CA THR A 242 -34.68 27.47 24.55
C THR A 242 -36.15 27.90 24.50
N GLU A 243 -36.67 28.27 23.32
CA GLU A 243 -38.07 28.65 23.15
C GLU A 243 -39.02 27.45 23.34
N CYS A 244 -38.65 26.27 22.85
CA CYS A 244 -39.43 25.04 23.10
C CYS A 244 -39.52 24.71 24.59
N LEU A 245 -38.41 24.85 25.32
CA LEU A 245 -38.40 24.66 26.77
C LEU A 245 -39.31 25.67 27.48
N ARG A 246 -39.28 26.94 27.06
CA ARG A 246 -40.15 28.00 27.58
C ARG A 246 -41.63 27.70 27.35
N LEU A 247 -42.00 27.25 26.15
CA LEU A 247 -43.38 26.90 25.80
C LEU A 247 -43.88 25.66 26.54
N LEU A 248 -43.03 24.66 26.72
CA LEU A 248 -43.36 23.47 27.53
C LEU A 248 -43.62 23.84 29.00
N ALA A 249 -42.84 24.76 29.57
CA ALA A 249 -43.06 25.27 30.92
C ALA A 249 -44.40 26.01 31.07
N LEU A 250 -44.92 26.60 29.98
CA LEU A 250 -46.24 27.24 29.90
C LEU A 250 -47.40 26.27 29.64
N GLY A 251 -47.13 24.96 29.56
CA GLY A 251 -48.18 23.93 29.38
C GLY A 251 -48.70 23.78 27.95
N THR A 252 -48.00 24.31 26.95
CA THR A 252 -48.36 24.04 25.54
C THR A 252 -48.19 22.56 25.20
N LYS A 253 -49.07 22.03 24.36
CA LYS A 253 -49.00 20.63 23.92
C LYS A 253 -47.85 20.49 22.92
N LYS A 254 -47.16 19.34 22.94
CA LYS A 254 -46.02 19.06 22.05
C LYS A 254 -46.31 19.20 20.55
N LYS A 255 -47.57 19.04 20.13
CA LYS A 255 -47.98 19.18 18.72
C LYS A 255 -47.97 20.63 18.23
N ASP A 256 -48.04 21.58 19.16
CA ASP A 256 -48.12 23.03 18.87
C ASP A 256 -46.75 23.71 19.04
N LEU A 257 -45.68 22.95 19.28
CA LEU A 257 -44.32 23.47 19.36
C LEU A 257 -43.82 23.89 17.96
N PRO A 258 -42.97 24.92 17.87
CA PRO A 258 -42.38 25.32 16.60
C PRO A 258 -41.57 24.18 15.99
N VAL A 259 -41.58 24.09 14.66
CA VAL A 259 -40.81 23.08 13.92
C VAL A 259 -39.32 23.38 14.04
N LYS A 260 -38.50 22.33 14.23
CA LYS A 260 -37.04 22.48 14.32
C LYS A 260 -36.45 23.09 13.03
N PRO A 261 -35.56 24.10 13.14
CA PRO A 261 -34.86 24.67 11.99
C PRO A 261 -34.12 23.59 11.19
N LYS A 262 -34.25 23.62 9.86
CA LYS A 262 -33.56 22.71 8.94
C LYS A 262 -32.31 23.38 8.38
N LEU A 263 -31.20 22.65 8.35
CA LEU A 263 -29.98 23.11 7.70
C LEU A 263 -30.17 23.13 6.18
N GLY A 264 -29.81 24.24 5.54
CA GLY A 264 -29.78 24.35 4.07
C GLY A 264 -28.83 23.34 3.44
N LYS A 265 -28.98 23.09 2.14
CA LYS A 265 -28.02 22.25 1.40
C LYS A 265 -26.69 22.98 1.26
N LYS A 266 -25.59 22.23 1.28
CA LYS A 266 -24.26 22.79 1.00
C LYS A 266 -24.25 23.43 -0.40
N PRO A 267 -23.67 24.63 -0.57
CA PRO A 267 -23.47 25.22 -1.89
C PRO A 267 -22.72 24.23 -2.77
N LYS A 268 -23.23 24.01 -3.97
CA LYS A 268 -22.51 23.20 -4.95
C LYS A 268 -21.40 24.06 -5.54
N PRO A 269 -20.19 23.52 -5.73
CA PRO A 269 -19.23 24.20 -6.58
C PRO A 269 -19.83 24.41 -7.96
N PRO A 270 -19.45 25.49 -8.67
CA PRO A 270 -19.78 25.61 -10.08
C PRO A 270 -19.31 24.31 -10.75
N VAL A 271 -20.21 23.66 -11.47
CA VAL A 271 -19.89 22.49 -12.29
C VAL A 271 -18.98 22.99 -13.40
N VAL A 272 -17.70 23.11 -13.10
CA VAL A 272 -16.67 23.04 -14.11
C VAL A 272 -16.66 21.57 -14.45
N ASP A 273 -17.06 21.21 -15.67
CA ASP A 273 -17.02 19.83 -16.14
C ASP A 273 -15.63 19.27 -15.80
N GLU A 274 -15.58 18.45 -14.76
CA GLU A 274 -14.41 17.66 -14.39
C GLU A 274 -14.33 16.55 -15.44
N GLU A 275 -14.03 16.91 -16.69
CA GLU A 275 -13.35 16.00 -17.61
C GLU A 275 -11.99 15.72 -16.98
N GLU A 276 -12.00 14.71 -16.11
CA GLU A 276 -10.97 13.70 -15.90
C GLU A 276 -9.58 14.13 -16.37
N SER A 277 -9.05 15.18 -15.73
CA SER A 277 -7.61 15.42 -15.67
C SER A 277 -7.08 14.32 -14.76
N GLU A 278 -6.94 13.12 -15.32
CA GLU A 278 -6.08 12.08 -14.76
C GLU A 278 -4.81 12.78 -14.27
N GLU A 279 -4.54 12.60 -12.98
CA GLU A 279 -3.33 13.05 -12.34
C GLU A 279 -2.15 12.32 -13.00
N GLU A 280 -1.72 12.79 -14.16
CA GLU A 280 -0.34 12.63 -14.58
C GLU A 280 0.49 13.31 -13.48
N GLU A 281 0.96 12.49 -12.54
CA GLU A 281 2.06 12.82 -11.66
C GLU A 281 3.16 13.41 -12.54
N GLU A 282 3.20 14.75 -12.62
CA GLU A 282 4.30 15.50 -13.20
C GLU A 282 5.50 15.15 -12.30
N VAL A 283 6.22 14.10 -12.69
CA VAL A 283 7.51 13.74 -12.13
C VAL A 283 8.34 15.01 -12.23
N ASN A 284 8.52 15.67 -11.09
CA ASN A 284 9.33 16.89 -10.98
C ASN A 284 10.74 16.55 -11.46
N GLU A 285 10.98 16.80 -12.75
CA GLU A 285 12.26 16.56 -13.41
C GLU A 285 13.20 17.75 -13.26
N ASP A 286 12.86 18.72 -12.41
CA ASP A 286 13.71 19.86 -12.08
C ASP A 286 14.59 19.54 -10.86
N GLY A 287 15.43 18.53 -11.03
CA GLY A 287 16.59 18.28 -10.18
C GLY A 287 17.79 19.10 -10.64
N ASP A 288 17.63 20.42 -10.79
CA ASP A 288 18.74 21.37 -10.97
C ASP A 288 19.38 21.62 -9.61
N GLY A 289 20.19 20.65 -9.17
CA GLY A 289 21.17 20.83 -8.12
C GLY A 289 22.47 21.31 -8.74
N VAL A 290 22.77 22.59 -8.51
CA VAL A 290 24.07 23.25 -8.71
C VAL A 290 25.20 22.46 -8.03
#